data_AF-H6PVV7-F1
#
_entry.id   AF-H6PVV7-F1
#
_cell.length_a   1.000
_cell.length_b   1.000
_cell.length_c   1.000
_cell.angle_alpha   90.00
_cell.angle_beta   90.00
_cell.angle_gamma   90.00
#
_symmetry.space_group_name_H-M   'P 1'
#
loop_
_entity.id
_entity.type
_entity.pdbx_description
1 polymer ?
#
loop_
_entity_poly.entity_id
_entity_poly.type
_entity_poly.pdbx_seq_one_letter_code
_entity_poly.pdbx_strand_id
1 'polypeptide(L)' 'MSINILIVGKNIQYYNNNAQEFYSRTINADLSDNYKAFTSYLPEQAHILDAGCGVGRDTKYFLSQRYQVTAFDGSTEMVK' A
#
# COMPACT_ATOMS: atom_id res chain seq x y z
N MET A 1 13.61 8.04 25.66
CA MET A 1 12.18 8.28 25.41
C MET A 1 11.66 7.08 24.62
N SER A 2 11.15 6.07 25.31
CA SER A 2 10.66 4.85 24.67
C SER A 2 9.23 5.09 24.23
N ILE A 3 9.00 5.22 22.93
CA ILE A 3 7.66 5.25 22.38
C ILE A 3 7.12 3.82 22.46
N ASN A 4 6.27 3.56 23.43
CA ASN A 4 5.47 2.34 23.50
C ASN A 4 4.38 2.45 22.42
N ILE A 5 4.66 1.95 21.21
CA ILE A 5 3.61 1.71 20.21
C ILE A 5 2.79 0.53 20.73
N LEU A 6 1.77 0.85 21.53
CA LEU A 6 0.64 -0.03 21.87
C LEU A 6 -0.29 -0.27 20.66
N ILE A 7 0.24 -0.15 19.43
CA ILE A 7 -0.41 -0.51 18.17
C ILE A 7 0.50 -1.49 17.42
N VAL A 8 1.01 -2.53 18.08
CA VAL A 8 1.09 -3.83 17.40
C VAL A 8 -0.30 -4.43 17.49
N GLY A 9 -1.27 -3.76 16.86
CA GLY A 9 -2.67 -4.12 16.92
C GLY A 9 -2.89 -5.47 16.24
N LYS A 10 -3.92 -6.22 16.67
CA LYS A 10 -4.34 -7.50 16.08
C LYS A 10 -4.27 -7.54 14.54
N ASN A 11 -4.49 -6.39 13.87
CA ASN A 11 -4.43 -6.24 12.43
C ASN A 11 -3.03 -6.49 11.83
N ILE A 12 -1.93 -6.00 12.43
CA ILE A 12 -0.58 -6.23 11.89
C ILE A 12 -0.23 -7.73 11.97
N GLN A 13 -0.57 -8.38 13.08
CA GLN A 13 -0.35 -9.81 13.22
C GLN A 13 -1.19 -10.61 12.21
N TYR A 14 -2.42 -10.19 11.96
CA TYR A 14 -3.27 -10.79 10.94
C TYR A 14 -2.67 -10.64 9.54
N TYR A 15 -2.21 -9.46 9.13
CA TYR A 15 -1.56 -9.28 7.83
C TYR A 15 -0.24 -10.06 7.72
N ASN A 16 0.56 -10.10 8.79
CA ASN A 16 1.76 -10.93 8.83
C ASN A 16 1.41 -12.41 8.57
N ASN A 17 0.40 -12.94 9.26
CA ASN A 17 0.05 -14.35 9.16
C ASN A 17 -0.65 -14.73 7.83
N ASN A 18 -1.22 -13.76 7.11
CA ASN A 18 -2.08 -14.02 5.94
C ASN A 18 -1.57 -13.33 4.66
N ALA A 19 -0.34 -12.83 4.63
CA ALA A 19 0.19 -12.01 3.53
C ALA A 19 0.00 -12.66 2.14
N GLN A 20 0.27 -13.96 2.03
CA GLN A 20 0.09 -14.69 0.77
C GLN A 20 -1.37 -14.76 0.32
N GLU A 21 -2.30 -15.00 1.25
CA GLU A 21 -3.74 -15.00 0.92
C GLU A 21 -4.19 -13.61 0.48
N PHE A 22 -3.75 -12.57 1.20
CA PHE A 22 -4.00 -11.18 0.83
C PHE A 22 -3.48 -10.86 -0.56
N TYR A 23 -2.25 -11.25 -0.86
CA TYR A 23 -1.66 -11.12 -2.20
C TYR A 23 -2.56 -11.74 -3.25
N SER A 24 -2.86 -13.04 -3.13
CA SER A 24 -3.61 -13.79 -4.14
C SER A 24 -5.01 -13.20 -4.38
N ARG A 25 -5.65 -12.65 -3.35
CA ARG A 25 -7.00 -12.06 -3.44
C ARG A 25 -7.00 -10.65 -4.01
N THR A 26 -5.94 -9.88 -3.83
CA THR A 26 -5.97 -8.41 -4.09
C THR A 26 -5.19 -7.99 -5.32
N ILE A 27 -4.18 -8.76 -5.73
CA ILE A 27 -3.25 -8.38 -6.81
C ILE A 27 -3.94 -8.15 -8.15
N ASN A 28 -5.02 -8.88 -8.43
CA ASN A 28 -5.77 -8.81 -9.68
C ASN A 28 -7.07 -8.01 -9.59
N ALA A 29 -7.33 -7.33 -8.46
CA ALA A 29 -8.52 -6.50 -8.34
C ALA A 29 -8.42 -5.30 -9.28
N ASP A 30 -9.48 -5.05 -10.06
CA ASP A 30 -9.57 -3.87 -10.92
C ASP A 30 -9.95 -2.64 -10.09
N LEU A 31 -9.06 -1.66 -10.08
CA LEU A 31 -9.23 -0.36 -9.42
C LEU A 31 -9.07 0.81 -10.39
N SER A 32 -9.20 0.55 -11.70
CA SER A 32 -8.94 1.54 -12.74
C SER A 32 -9.74 2.84 -12.53
N ASP A 33 -11.00 2.74 -12.10
CA ASP A 33 -11.84 3.91 -11.86
C ASP A 33 -11.42 4.68 -10.60
N ASN A 34 -11.02 3.98 -9.53
CA ASN A 34 -10.46 4.61 -8.33
C ASN A 34 -9.17 5.36 -8.65
N TYR A 35 -8.28 4.75 -9.43
CA TYR A 35 -7.03 5.37 -9.82
C TYR A 35 -7.27 6.61 -10.68
N LYS A 36 -8.13 6.54 -11.70
CA LYS A 36 -8.48 7.70 -12.53
C LYS A 36 -9.06 8.85 -11.72
N ALA A 37 -9.99 8.53 -10.80
CA ALA A 37 -10.58 9.54 -9.94
C ALA A 37 -9.52 10.21 -9.06
N PHE A 38 -8.66 9.42 -8.41
CA PHE A 38 -7.59 9.93 -7.56
C PHE A 38 -6.57 10.79 -8.33
N THR A 39 -6.06 10.30 -9.46
CA THR A 39 -5.02 10.99 -10.25
C THR A 39 -5.53 12.24 -10.93
N SER A 40 -6.84 12.39 -11.17
CA SER A 40 -7.44 13.61 -11.72
C SER A 40 -7.24 14.85 -10.84
N TYR A 41 -6.97 14.66 -9.55
CA TYR A 41 -6.69 15.73 -8.59
C TYR A 41 -5.20 16.03 -8.41
N LEU A 42 -4.32 15.27 -9.05
CA LEU A 42 -2.88 15.39 -8.84
C LEU A 42 -2.22 16.13 -10.01
N PRO A 43 -1.18 16.96 -9.75
CA PRO A 43 -0.32 17.44 -10.81
C PRO A 43 0.43 16.28 -11.46
N GLU A 44 0.92 16.49 -12.68
CA GLU A 44 1.81 15.52 -13.34
C GLU A 44 3.02 15.23 -12.45
N GLN A 45 3.40 13.95 -12.36
CA GLN A 45 4.58 13.48 -11.61
C GLN A 45 4.56 13.85 -10.11
N ALA A 46 3.37 14.05 -9.54
CA ALA A 46 3.19 14.24 -8.11
C ALA A 46 3.91 13.15 -7.27
N HIS A 47 4.27 13.52 -6.05
CA HIS A 47 4.78 12.57 -5.07
C HIS A 47 3.64 12.05 -4.21
N ILE A 48 3.41 10.75 -4.27
CA ILE A 48 2.35 10.02 -3.55
C ILE A 48 2.97 9.29 -2.35
N LEU A 49 2.28 9.36 -1.21
CA LEU A 49 2.57 8.55 -0.03
C LEU A 49 1.57 7.39 0.03
N ASP A 50 2.05 6.16 -0.13
CA ASP A 50 1.27 4.92 0.00
C ASP A 50 1.52 4.32 1.41
N ALA A 51 0.74 4.79 2.38
CA ALA A 51 0.85 4.40 3.78
C ALA A 51 -0.05 3.18 4.07
N GLY A 52 0.55 2.05 4.42
CA GLY A 52 -0.13 0.76 4.43
C GLY A 52 -0.21 0.15 3.03
N CYS A 53 0.91 0.19 2.29
CA CYS A 53 0.96 -0.20 0.89
C CYS A 53 0.65 -1.69 0.64
N GLY A 54 0.61 -2.50 1.69
CA GLY A 54 0.37 -3.93 1.63
C GLY A 54 1.31 -4.60 0.64
N VAL A 55 0.74 -5.34 -0.32
CA VAL A 55 1.49 -6.04 -1.36
C VAL A 55 1.99 -5.15 -2.50
N GLY A 56 1.81 -3.83 -2.39
CA GLY A 56 2.34 -2.84 -3.32
C GLY A 56 1.59 -2.73 -4.65
N ARG A 57 0.33 -3.19 -4.75
CA ARG A 57 -0.48 -3.10 -5.97
C ARG A 57 -0.61 -1.64 -6.45
N ASP A 58 -1.00 -0.76 -5.55
CA ASP A 58 -1.30 0.63 -5.86
C ASP A 58 -0.01 1.41 -6.14
N THR A 59 1.01 1.22 -5.29
CA THR A 59 2.40 1.67 -5.54
C THR A 59 2.89 1.29 -6.95
N LYS A 60 2.74 0.02 -7.35
CA LYS A 60 3.17 -0.46 -8.68
C LYS A 60 2.42 0.25 -9.80
N TYR A 61 1.12 0.46 -9.65
CA TYR A 61 0.32 1.21 -10.60
C TYR A 61 0.84 2.64 -10.75
N PHE A 62 0.98 3.39 -9.66
CA PHE A 62 1.39 4.80 -9.73
C PHE A 62 2.82 4.99 -10.24
N LEU A 63 3.76 4.10 -9.88
CA LEU A 63 5.11 4.09 -10.46
C LEU A 63 5.06 3.87 -11.99
N SER A 64 4.19 2.97 -12.48
CA SER A 64 4.03 2.74 -13.93
C SER A 64 3.52 3.99 -14.68
N GLN A 65 2.80 4.88 -13.99
CA GLN A 65 2.28 6.14 -14.51
C GLN A 65 3.24 7.32 -14.30
N ARG A 66 4.49 7.05 -13.88
CA ARG A 66 5.57 8.04 -13.65
C ARG A 66 5.34 8.99 -12.47
N TYR A 67 4.48 8.62 -11.53
CA TYR A 67 4.45 9.29 -10.23
C TYR A 67 5.68 8.90 -9.39
N GLN A 68 6.08 9.78 -8.50
CA GLN A 68 7.01 9.44 -7.43
C GLN A 68 6.20 8.81 -6.30
N VAL A 69 6.67 7.70 -5.72
CA VAL A 69 5.93 7.02 -4.65
C VAL A 69 6.88 6.70 -3.50
N THR A 70 6.49 7.12 -2.29
CA THR A 70 7.05 6.60 -1.04
C THR A 70 6.04 5.66 -0.42
N ALA A 71 6.44 4.41 -0.19
CA ALA A 71 5.55 3.36 0.29
C ALA A 71 6.11 2.73 1.56
N PHE A 72 5.24 2.41 2.52
CA PHE A 72 5.60 1.64 3.69
C PHE A 72 4.39 0.87 4.23
N ASP A 73 4.64 -0.27 4.87
CA ASP A 73 3.62 -1.03 5.59
C ASP A 73 4.15 -1.42 6.97
N GLY A 74 3.25 -1.53 7.95
CA GLY A 74 3.59 -2.01 9.29
C GLY A 74 3.74 -3.54 9.37
N SER A 75 3.19 -4.26 8.39
CA SER A 75 3.33 -5.70 8.25
C SER A 75 4.57 -6.05 7.44
N THR A 76 5.58 -6.62 8.11
CA THR A 76 6.81 -7.06 7.45
C THR A 76 6.53 -8.09 6.36
N GLU A 77 5.62 -9.04 6.58
CA GLU A 77 5.34 -10.08 5.57
C GLU A 77 4.64 -9.55 4.32
N MET A 78 3.95 -8.42 4.39
CA MET A 78 3.31 -7.79 3.22
C MET A 78 4.33 -7.13 2.28
N VAL A 79 5.50 -6.76 2.80
CA VAL A 79 6.57 -6.05 2.06
C VAL A 79 7.82 -6.90 1.82
N LYS A 80 7.70 -8.22 1.95
CA LYS A 80 8.77 -9.19 1.66
C LYS A 80 8.89 -9.54 0.19
#